data_AF-A0A3Q0IMV8-F1
#
_entry.id   AF-A0A3Q0IMV8-F1
#
_cell.length_a   1.000
_cell.length_b   1.000
_cell.length_c   1.000
_cell.angle_alpha   90.00
_cell.angle_beta   90.00
_cell.angle_gamma   90.00
#
_symmetry.space_group_name_H-M   'P 1'
#
loop_
_entity.id
_entity.type
_entity.pdbx_description
1 polymer ?
#
loop_
_entity_poly.entity_id
_entity_poly.type
_entity_poly.pdbx_seq_one_letter_code
_entity_poly.pdbx_strand_id
1 'polypeptide(L)'
;MNNIVEQYIQKKIPYDEIPKQIQNSELTRREYEKLILAYSISNQLEYSGNLVQFIKDKNIKLSEKKYHEELIKYSKENLMLYPYHLSKMIVRGLDITPFQYYYSMLENIMEHERSYDSLPNFTAADCLRLMGIGRNEYIELMNKFRSTSKLFSRKKRIKSLLPTKPVEINIEPWWYVESCDIFEEDMRTVTDEEKALIDHIIDSEMDNKKSKQRAGDLDYKLVTSLYTKGFIYLEVPIHEDDHVVLPPLEGFVMNRVLGDYIENLLYKIFVSIDERTSVGELASVLQIDLQLVKNVVSLYCRLGFAIKKVPEFTDLHPSWEKRVPVKAKNTISMSNVSSIAPSLQLDIANATADVKSNTLPVSTPCEEYCGPLALSPSKGKRMAFLFDSTLTAFLMMGNLSPGLRSHAVTMFEVGKLSDESLESFLTELEKVSTVRDDSEGEAKRYFEHALILRETILTLRYHENNCSPLDLVRCESLESLDKETASRLLNKNYSLLVSMAPLCKEVTPITSINPPHLGPAHSEINTFWFKLFLYHIIGIGPPSILFVKGTRLRRLPQMLHNCCKLLVTSWGHDPMVVPIHNCLFTINDALLYAPVLVQTNL
;
A
#
# COMPACT_ATOMS: atom_id res chain seq x y z
N MET A 1 16.35 4.26 -25.12
CA MET A 1 17.13 3.14 -25.69
C MET A 1 17.35 2.02 -24.69
N ASN A 2 17.73 2.28 -23.42
CA ASN A 2 17.72 1.25 -22.36
C ASN A 2 16.38 0.48 -22.29
N ASN A 3 15.23 1.17 -22.33
CA ASN A 3 13.92 0.51 -22.36
C ASN A 3 13.73 -0.52 -23.50
N ILE A 4 14.35 -0.32 -24.68
CA ILE A 4 14.23 -1.26 -25.80
C ILE A 4 15.06 -2.51 -25.51
N VAL A 5 16.27 -2.34 -24.99
CA VAL A 5 17.17 -3.44 -24.61
C VAL A 5 16.57 -4.24 -23.44
N GLU A 6 16.00 -3.55 -22.45
CA GLU A 6 15.29 -4.17 -21.32
C GLU A 6 14.10 -5.02 -21.77
N GLN A 7 13.34 -4.57 -22.79
CA GLN A 7 12.26 -5.38 -23.37
C GLN A 7 12.78 -6.69 -23.99
N TYR A 8 13.96 -6.69 -24.63
CA TYR A 8 14.57 -7.91 -25.14
C TYR A 8 15.04 -8.84 -24.01
N ILE A 9 15.60 -8.27 -22.93
CA ILE A 9 16.00 -9.03 -21.75
C ILE A 9 14.79 -9.66 -21.06
N GLN A 10 13.69 -8.89 -20.90
CA GLN A 10 12.43 -9.35 -20.32
C GLN A 10 11.81 -10.49 -21.14
N LYS A 11 11.91 -10.43 -22.47
CA LYS A 11 11.49 -11.51 -23.39
C LYS A 11 12.47 -12.67 -23.47
N LYS A 12 13.56 -12.64 -22.70
CA LYS A 12 14.61 -13.67 -22.66
C LYS A 12 15.27 -13.91 -24.03
N ILE A 13 15.41 -12.86 -24.84
CA ILE A 13 15.98 -12.97 -26.18
C ILE A 13 17.53 -12.91 -26.09
N PRO A 14 18.25 -13.94 -26.59
CA PRO A 14 19.70 -13.96 -26.57
C PRO A 14 20.28 -12.93 -27.55
N TYR A 15 21.53 -12.50 -27.31
CA TYR A 15 22.18 -11.47 -28.13
C TYR A 15 22.11 -11.77 -29.63
N ASP A 16 22.32 -13.03 -30.00
CA ASP A 16 22.42 -13.47 -31.40
C ASP A 16 21.10 -13.32 -32.19
N GLU A 17 19.95 -13.21 -31.49
CA GLU A 17 18.61 -13.06 -32.08
C GLU A 17 18.13 -11.59 -32.13
N ILE A 18 18.90 -10.66 -31.57
CA ILE A 18 18.56 -9.23 -31.60
C ILE A 18 18.66 -8.70 -33.03
N PRO A 19 17.79 -7.76 -33.47
CA PRO A 19 17.90 -7.17 -34.81
C PRO A 19 19.30 -6.57 -35.07
N LYS A 20 19.87 -6.89 -36.24
CA LYS A 20 21.22 -6.44 -36.66
C LYS A 20 21.40 -4.92 -36.70
N GLN A 21 20.29 -4.18 -36.80
CA GLN A 21 20.26 -2.71 -36.71
C GLN A 21 20.71 -2.20 -35.33
N ILE A 22 20.50 -2.99 -34.27
CA ILE A 22 20.86 -2.66 -32.87
C ILE A 22 22.24 -3.22 -32.52
N GLN A 23 22.61 -4.39 -33.06
CA GLN A 23 23.87 -5.10 -32.77
C GLN A 23 25.14 -4.38 -33.29
N ASN A 24 25.03 -3.58 -34.35
CA ASN A 24 26.21 -3.11 -35.10
C ASN A 24 26.53 -1.62 -34.97
N SER A 25 25.71 -0.81 -34.28
CA SER A 25 25.98 0.62 -34.09
C SER A 25 26.28 1.02 -32.64
N GLU A 26 25.72 0.32 -31.64
CA GLU A 26 25.72 0.83 -30.24
C GLU A 26 25.78 -0.24 -29.13
N LEU A 27 25.69 -1.53 -29.44
CA LEU A 27 25.57 -2.58 -28.43
C LEU A 27 26.43 -3.82 -28.76
N THR A 28 27.61 -3.91 -28.15
CA THR A 28 28.44 -5.10 -28.24
C THR A 28 27.88 -6.24 -27.39
N ARG A 29 28.22 -7.49 -27.73
CA ARG A 29 27.84 -8.68 -26.92
C ARG A 29 28.22 -8.54 -25.45
N ARG A 30 29.39 -7.97 -25.16
CA ARG A 30 29.87 -7.73 -23.79
C ARG A 30 29.04 -6.69 -23.05
N GLU A 31 28.66 -5.61 -23.72
CA GLU A 31 27.78 -4.59 -23.14
C GLU A 31 26.39 -5.16 -22.88
N TYR A 32 25.86 -5.98 -23.78
CA TYR A 32 24.59 -6.67 -23.56
C TYR A 32 24.65 -7.64 -22.36
N GLU A 33 25.72 -8.43 -22.23
CA GLU A 33 25.92 -9.31 -21.06
C GLU A 33 26.00 -8.51 -19.74
N LYS A 34 26.65 -7.34 -19.74
CA LYS A 34 26.65 -6.42 -18.59
C LYS A 34 25.27 -5.86 -18.28
N LEU A 35 24.50 -5.49 -19.29
CA LEU A 35 23.13 -5.00 -19.13
C LEU A 35 22.19 -6.10 -18.64
N ILE A 36 22.34 -7.34 -19.11
CA ILE A 36 21.62 -8.49 -18.57
C ILE A 36 21.91 -8.62 -17.08
N LEU A 37 23.20 -8.62 -16.69
CA LEU A 37 23.58 -8.75 -15.28
C LEU A 37 22.99 -7.62 -14.42
N ALA A 38 23.16 -6.37 -14.86
CA ALA A 38 22.64 -5.20 -14.16
C ALA A 38 21.11 -5.25 -14.02
N TYR A 39 20.40 -5.56 -15.11
CA TYR A 39 18.94 -5.69 -15.13
C TYR A 39 18.47 -6.84 -14.23
N SER A 40 19.12 -8.00 -14.30
CA SER A 40 18.72 -9.14 -13.49
C SER A 40 18.97 -8.91 -12.00
N ILE A 41 20.04 -8.21 -11.62
CA ILE A 41 20.30 -7.83 -10.24
C ILE A 41 19.28 -6.79 -9.76
N SER A 42 19.04 -5.73 -10.54
CA SER A 42 18.12 -4.65 -10.14
C SER A 42 16.66 -5.08 -10.06
N ASN A 43 16.28 -6.14 -10.79
CA ASN A 43 14.93 -6.71 -10.78
C ASN A 43 14.83 -8.00 -9.93
N GLN A 44 15.89 -8.35 -9.20
CA GLN A 44 15.98 -9.55 -8.34
C GLN A 44 15.55 -10.85 -9.07
N LEU A 45 15.99 -11.05 -10.30
CA LEU A 45 15.62 -12.25 -11.08
C LEU A 45 16.31 -13.51 -10.55
N GLU A 46 15.68 -14.66 -10.78
CA GLU A 46 16.30 -15.96 -10.48
C GLU A 46 17.47 -16.23 -11.45
N TYR A 47 18.53 -16.88 -10.96
CA TYR A 47 19.66 -17.27 -11.82
C TYR A 47 19.22 -18.32 -12.86
N SER A 48 18.52 -19.35 -12.38
CA SER A 48 18.01 -20.45 -13.19
C SER A 48 16.88 -19.99 -14.12
N GLY A 49 16.97 -20.35 -15.41
CA GLY A 49 15.91 -20.05 -16.38
C GLY A 49 15.89 -18.61 -16.92
N ASN A 50 16.90 -17.80 -16.61
CA ASN A 50 17.10 -16.45 -17.15
C ASN A 50 18.41 -16.34 -17.93
N LEU A 51 18.56 -15.25 -18.70
CA LEU A 51 19.73 -15.03 -19.57
C LEU A 51 21.07 -14.99 -18.80
N VAL A 52 21.03 -14.68 -17.50
CA VAL A 52 22.21 -14.62 -16.61
C VAL A 52 22.98 -15.95 -16.60
N GLN A 53 22.27 -17.07 -16.65
CA GLN A 53 22.87 -18.41 -16.67
C GLN A 53 23.74 -18.65 -17.92
N PHE A 54 23.43 -17.97 -19.03
CA PHE A 54 24.11 -18.15 -20.31
C PHE A 54 25.24 -17.14 -20.55
N ILE A 55 25.55 -16.29 -19.56
CA ILE A 55 26.68 -15.36 -19.64
C ILE A 55 27.98 -16.15 -19.66
N LYS A 56 28.75 -16.00 -20.76
CA LYS A 56 30.01 -16.74 -21.00
C LYS A 56 31.26 -15.89 -20.78
N ASP A 57 31.13 -14.67 -20.29
CA ASP A 57 32.27 -13.77 -20.10
C ASP A 57 33.29 -14.39 -19.11
N LYS A 58 34.48 -14.72 -19.62
CA LYS A 58 35.57 -15.32 -18.83
C LYS A 58 36.09 -14.39 -17.72
N ASN A 59 35.89 -13.07 -17.85
CA ASN A 59 36.27 -12.09 -16.83
C ASN A 59 35.25 -12.03 -15.68
N ILE A 60 34.00 -12.42 -15.97
CA ILE A 60 32.90 -12.48 -15.02
C ILE A 60 32.63 -13.96 -14.76
N LYS A 61 33.53 -14.66 -14.03
CA LYS A 61 33.22 -15.98 -13.49
C LYS A 61 32.02 -15.84 -12.54
N LEU A 62 30.82 -15.99 -13.07
CA LEU A 62 29.56 -15.83 -12.35
C LEU A 62 29.04 -17.22 -11.99
N SER A 63 29.47 -17.72 -10.82
CA SER A 63 28.75 -18.84 -10.20
C SER A 63 27.40 -18.35 -9.70
N GLU A 64 26.42 -19.26 -9.61
CA GLU A 64 25.10 -18.97 -9.02
C GLU A 64 25.24 -18.35 -7.62
N LYS A 65 26.14 -18.91 -6.79
CA LYS A 65 26.46 -18.34 -5.48
C LYS A 65 26.94 -16.89 -5.57
N LYS A 66 27.90 -16.58 -6.45
CA LYS A 66 28.43 -15.23 -6.62
C LYS A 66 27.38 -14.25 -7.15
N TYR A 67 26.50 -14.70 -8.04
CA TYR A 67 25.38 -13.91 -8.51
C TYR A 67 24.46 -13.50 -7.36
N HIS A 68 24.08 -14.45 -6.49
CA HIS A 68 23.24 -14.15 -5.33
C HIS A 68 23.95 -13.24 -4.31
N GLU A 69 25.28 -13.39 -4.13
CA GLU A 69 26.08 -12.46 -3.30
C GLU A 69 26.02 -11.02 -3.83
N GLU A 70 26.21 -10.84 -5.14
CA GLU A 70 26.12 -9.53 -5.80
C GLU A 70 24.70 -8.95 -5.74
N LEU A 71 23.68 -9.80 -5.94
CA LEU A 71 22.26 -9.42 -5.85
C LEU A 71 21.91 -8.90 -4.45
N ILE A 72 22.31 -9.63 -3.40
CA ILE A 72 22.03 -9.23 -2.01
C ILE A 72 22.79 -7.97 -1.65
N LYS A 73 24.05 -7.83 -2.08
CA LYS A 73 24.82 -6.61 -1.87
C LYS A 73 24.13 -5.40 -2.50
N TYR A 74 23.75 -5.51 -3.78
CA TYR A 74 23.04 -4.45 -4.49
C TYR A 74 21.70 -4.12 -3.82
N SER A 75 20.93 -5.14 -3.44
CA SER A 75 19.62 -4.95 -2.79
C SER A 75 19.75 -4.20 -1.45
N LYS A 76 20.78 -4.50 -0.65
CA LYS A 76 21.07 -3.78 0.59
C LYS A 76 21.50 -2.33 0.35
N GLU A 77 22.35 -2.09 -0.64
CA GLU A 77 22.84 -0.74 -0.97
C GLU A 77 21.71 0.19 -1.46
N ASN A 78 20.73 -0.39 -2.18
CA ASN A 78 19.57 0.33 -2.72
C ASN A 78 18.31 0.23 -1.85
N LEU A 79 18.40 -0.30 -0.63
CA LEU A 79 17.29 -0.40 0.34
C LEU A 79 16.09 -1.20 -0.17
N MET A 80 16.33 -2.19 -1.03
CA MET A 80 15.30 -3.03 -1.63
C MET A 80 14.74 -4.05 -0.63
N LEU A 81 13.50 -4.46 -0.86
CA LEU A 81 12.85 -5.54 -0.12
C LEU A 81 13.65 -6.85 -0.23
N TYR A 82 13.65 -7.65 0.84
CA TYR A 82 14.25 -8.98 0.81
C TYR A 82 13.57 -9.86 -0.26
N PRO A 83 14.33 -10.50 -1.17
CA PRO A 83 13.79 -11.32 -2.26
C PRO A 83 13.29 -12.68 -1.74
N TYR A 84 12.08 -12.72 -1.17
CA TYR A 84 11.50 -13.95 -0.61
C TYR A 84 11.36 -15.10 -1.61
N HIS A 85 11.15 -14.81 -2.89
CA HIS A 85 11.11 -15.82 -3.95
C HIS A 85 12.46 -16.51 -4.17
N LEU A 86 13.56 -15.89 -3.73
CA LEU A 86 14.90 -16.47 -3.76
C LEU A 86 15.34 -17.00 -2.39
N SER A 87 14.45 -17.02 -1.39
CA SER A 87 14.78 -17.41 0.00
C SER A 87 15.52 -18.75 0.08
N LYS A 88 15.07 -19.78 -0.65
CA LYS A 88 15.74 -21.09 -0.70
C LYS A 88 17.22 -20.97 -1.09
N MET A 89 17.54 -20.17 -2.11
CA MET A 89 18.91 -20.00 -2.61
C MET A 89 19.75 -19.12 -1.68
N ILE A 90 19.15 -18.14 -1.03
CA ILE A 90 19.86 -17.20 -0.15
C ILE A 90 20.12 -17.81 1.22
N VAL A 91 19.12 -18.48 1.79
CA VAL A 91 19.24 -19.12 3.10
C VAL A 91 20.19 -20.31 3.02
N ARG A 92 20.00 -21.25 2.08
CA ARG A 92 20.90 -22.41 1.94
C ARG A 92 22.23 -22.08 1.24
N GLY A 93 22.23 -21.16 0.28
CA GLY A 93 23.45 -20.85 -0.49
C GLY A 93 24.40 -19.88 0.21
N LEU A 94 23.84 -18.90 0.93
CA LEU A 94 24.59 -17.78 1.53
C LEU A 94 24.50 -17.70 3.05
N ASP A 95 23.63 -18.48 3.69
CA ASP A 95 23.35 -18.40 5.13
C ASP A 95 22.91 -16.99 5.57
N ILE A 96 21.99 -16.39 4.78
CA ILE A 96 21.42 -15.06 5.07
C ILE A 96 19.91 -15.18 5.24
N THR A 97 19.48 -15.15 6.50
CA THR A 97 18.06 -15.04 6.87
C THR A 97 17.51 -13.64 6.58
N PRO A 98 16.18 -13.49 6.41
CA PRO A 98 15.54 -12.17 6.28
C PRO A 98 15.90 -11.23 7.45
N PHE A 99 15.95 -11.75 8.67
CA PHE A 99 16.34 -10.98 9.85
C PHE A 99 17.77 -10.42 9.73
N GLN A 100 18.75 -11.24 9.37
CA GLN A 100 20.14 -10.80 9.18
C GLN A 100 20.26 -9.79 8.02
N TYR A 101 19.44 -9.93 6.97
CA TYR A 101 19.39 -8.98 5.87
C TYR A 101 18.97 -7.59 6.35
N TYR A 102 17.84 -7.47 7.05
CA TYR A 102 17.34 -6.19 7.56
C TYR A 102 18.19 -5.62 8.70
N TYR A 103 18.77 -6.49 9.55
CA TYR A 103 19.74 -6.07 10.55
C TYR A 103 20.93 -5.35 9.92
N SER A 104 21.53 -5.95 8.89
CA SER A 104 22.65 -5.38 8.15
C SER A 104 22.27 -4.08 7.43
N MET A 105 21.04 -3.98 6.93
CA MET A 105 20.53 -2.77 6.29
C MET A 105 20.36 -1.63 7.30
N LEU A 106 19.69 -1.87 8.44
CA LEU A 106 19.53 -0.88 9.49
C LEU A 106 20.88 -0.45 10.09
N GLU A 107 21.81 -1.39 10.29
CA GLU A 107 23.17 -1.07 10.74
C GLU A 107 23.83 -0.04 9.81
N ASN A 108 23.69 -0.24 8.50
CA ASN A 108 24.23 0.67 7.48
C ASN A 108 23.54 2.04 7.48
N ILE A 109 22.21 2.08 7.57
CA ILE A 109 21.43 3.33 7.62
C ILE A 109 21.81 4.15 8.87
N MET A 110 21.92 3.50 10.03
CA MET A 110 22.33 4.14 11.29
C MET A 110 23.78 4.63 11.24
N GLU A 111 24.70 3.84 10.68
CA GLU A 111 26.12 4.20 10.54
C GLU A 111 26.31 5.47 9.71
N HIS A 112 25.47 5.66 8.68
CA HIS A 112 25.46 6.83 7.81
C HIS A 112 24.47 7.92 8.24
N GLU A 113 23.82 7.77 9.39
CA GLU A 113 22.81 8.71 9.94
C GLU A 113 21.70 9.08 8.94
N ARG A 114 21.31 8.15 8.08
CA ARG A 114 20.20 8.36 7.12
C ARG A 114 18.86 8.34 7.83
N SER A 115 17.88 9.05 7.27
CA SER A 115 16.49 9.02 7.77
C SER A 115 15.85 7.66 7.52
N TYR A 116 15.01 7.20 8.44
CA TYR A 116 14.19 5.98 8.24
C TYR A 116 13.29 6.12 7.00
N ASP A 117 12.87 7.34 6.66
CA ASP A 117 12.03 7.68 5.50
C ASP A 117 12.68 7.36 4.15
N SER A 118 13.97 7.00 4.14
CA SER A 118 14.66 6.51 2.95
C SER A 118 14.34 5.06 2.61
N LEU A 119 13.75 4.29 3.53
CA LEU A 119 13.28 2.93 3.25
C LEU A 119 11.99 2.98 2.42
N PRO A 120 11.89 2.24 1.31
CA PRO A 120 10.63 1.99 0.60
C PRO A 120 9.53 1.45 1.51
N ASN A 121 8.26 1.62 1.15
CA ASN A 121 7.13 1.33 2.03
C ASN A 121 7.09 -0.14 2.44
N PHE A 122 7.21 -1.05 1.48
CA PHE A 122 7.20 -2.49 1.73
C PHE A 122 8.46 -2.96 2.47
N THR A 123 9.62 -2.36 2.19
CA THR A 123 10.87 -2.63 2.92
C THR A 123 10.72 -2.22 4.38
N ALA A 124 10.15 -1.05 4.64
CA ALA A 124 9.91 -0.53 5.98
C ALA A 124 8.87 -1.37 6.74
N ALA A 125 7.79 -1.80 6.07
CA ALA A 125 6.78 -2.70 6.64
C ALA A 125 7.40 -4.03 7.08
N ASP A 126 8.23 -4.64 6.23
CA ASP A 126 8.88 -5.91 6.58
C ASP A 126 9.96 -5.74 7.67
N CYS A 127 10.68 -4.61 7.65
CA CYS A 127 11.61 -4.22 8.70
C CYS A 127 10.89 -4.08 10.04
N LEU A 128 9.72 -3.42 10.08
CA LEU A 128 8.90 -3.31 11.28
C LEU A 128 8.45 -4.69 11.76
N ARG A 129 7.98 -5.55 10.85
CA ARG A 129 7.52 -6.92 11.17
C ARG A 129 8.60 -7.80 11.80
N LEU A 130 9.83 -7.74 11.28
CA LEU A 130 10.93 -8.60 11.74
C LEU A 130 11.76 -8.01 12.87
N MET A 131 12.02 -6.70 12.83
CA MET A 131 12.90 -6.02 13.78
C MET A 131 12.13 -5.32 14.91
N GLY A 132 10.83 -5.04 14.73
CA GLY A 132 10.06 -4.22 15.66
C GLY A 132 10.49 -2.74 15.69
N ILE A 133 11.19 -2.27 14.64
CA ILE A 133 11.69 -0.90 14.54
C ILE A 133 10.92 -0.18 13.43
N GLY A 134 9.99 0.67 13.83
CA GLY A 134 9.34 1.65 12.97
C GLY A 134 10.07 3.00 12.99
N ARG A 135 9.43 4.00 12.40
CA ARG A 135 9.99 5.35 12.28
C ARG A 135 10.30 5.97 13.65
N ASN A 136 9.37 5.87 14.60
CA ASN A 136 9.50 6.51 15.90
C ASN A 136 10.57 5.82 16.75
N GLU A 137 10.56 4.48 16.74
CA GLU A 137 11.56 3.65 17.41
C GLU A 137 12.96 3.93 16.84
N TYR A 138 13.08 4.06 15.52
CA TYR A 138 14.34 4.44 14.88
C TYR A 138 14.83 5.82 15.32
N ILE A 139 13.96 6.82 15.39
CA ILE A 139 14.30 8.17 15.87
C ILE A 139 14.82 8.10 17.31
N GLU A 140 14.16 7.34 18.18
CA GLU A 140 14.62 7.14 19.56
C GLU A 140 15.99 6.45 19.63
N LEU A 141 16.20 5.39 18.83
CA LEU A 141 17.49 4.69 18.75
C LEU A 141 18.60 5.61 18.25
N MET A 142 18.32 6.46 17.25
CA MET A 142 19.27 7.45 16.74
C MET A 142 19.57 8.55 17.78
N ASN A 143 18.58 8.99 18.55
CA ASN A 143 18.80 9.94 19.64
C ASN A 143 19.68 9.34 20.74
N LYS A 144 19.45 8.06 21.10
CA LYS A 144 20.31 7.30 22.04
C LYS A 144 21.73 7.11 21.49
N PHE A 145 21.85 6.86 20.19
CA PHE A 145 23.15 6.73 19.52
C PHE A 145 23.93 8.05 19.51
N ARG A 146 23.25 9.18 19.26
CA ARG A 146 23.87 10.52 19.22
C ARG A 146 24.26 11.06 20.60
N SER A 147 23.49 10.74 21.65
CA SER A 147 23.74 11.24 23.00
C SER A 147 25.00 10.65 23.68
N THR A 148 25.54 9.54 23.17
CA THR A 148 26.69 8.84 23.76
C THR A 148 28.03 9.25 23.12
N SER A 149 28.65 10.30 23.68
CA SER A 149 29.86 11.00 23.20
C SER A 149 31.19 10.23 23.32
N LYS A 150 31.35 9.11 22.60
CA LYS A 150 32.68 8.49 22.40
C LYS A 150 32.84 8.08 20.93
N LEU A 151 33.90 8.47 20.22
CA LEU A 151 34.00 8.25 18.76
C LEU A 151 34.57 6.88 18.34
N PHE A 152 35.23 6.14 19.24
CA PHE A 152 36.11 5.03 18.85
C PHE A 152 35.47 3.63 18.73
N SER A 153 34.14 3.51 18.64
CA SER A 153 33.50 2.19 18.43
C SER A 153 32.04 2.27 17.93
N ARG A 154 31.77 2.98 16.84
CA ARG A 154 30.39 3.11 16.30
C ARG A 154 29.70 1.77 16.03
N LYS A 155 30.33 0.85 15.30
CA LYS A 155 29.73 -0.45 14.94
C LYS A 155 29.32 -1.30 16.15
N LYS A 156 30.19 -1.48 17.15
CA LYS A 156 29.82 -2.27 18.35
C LYS A 156 28.66 -1.66 19.14
N ARG A 157 28.40 -0.35 19.00
CA ARG A 157 27.26 0.31 19.66
C ARG A 157 25.96 0.12 18.91
N ILE A 158 26.00 0.22 17.59
CA ILE A 158 24.83 -0.08 16.77
C ILE A 158 24.37 -1.51 17.06
N LYS A 159 25.33 -2.44 17.16
CA LYS A 159 25.03 -3.82 17.55
C LYS A 159 24.40 -4.01 18.92
N SER A 160 24.68 -3.11 19.88
CA SER A 160 24.04 -3.14 21.21
C SER A 160 22.65 -2.48 21.25
N LEU A 161 22.32 -1.67 20.25
CA LEU A 161 21.04 -0.96 20.16
C LEU A 161 20.00 -1.72 19.34
N LEU A 162 20.44 -2.44 18.31
CA LEU A 162 19.58 -3.26 17.47
C LEU A 162 19.20 -4.58 18.16
N PRO A 163 18.00 -5.12 17.86
CA PRO A 163 17.56 -6.40 18.41
C PRO A 163 18.48 -7.54 17.97
N THR A 164 18.70 -8.50 18.85
CA THR A 164 19.53 -9.69 18.58
C THR A 164 18.74 -10.88 18.05
N LYS A 165 17.40 -10.83 18.18
CA LYS A 165 16.47 -11.86 17.72
C LYS A 165 15.30 -11.21 16.98
N PRO A 166 14.69 -11.91 16.01
CA PRO A 166 13.49 -11.41 15.35
C PRO A 166 12.33 -11.32 16.34
N VAL A 167 11.39 -10.41 16.04
CA VAL A 167 10.09 -10.34 16.73
C VAL A 167 9.28 -11.61 16.42
N GLU A 168 8.48 -12.07 17.38
CA GLU A 168 7.55 -13.19 17.16
C GLU A 168 6.54 -12.79 16.08
N ILE A 169 6.52 -13.53 14.97
CA ILE A 169 5.61 -13.30 13.85
C ILE A 169 4.40 -14.23 13.96
N ASN A 170 3.27 -13.80 13.39
CA ASN A 170 2.10 -14.66 13.26
C ASN A 170 2.34 -15.67 12.12
N ILE A 171 2.67 -16.91 12.48
CA ILE A 171 2.83 -18.02 11.54
C ILE A 171 1.46 -18.64 11.32
N GLU A 172 1.04 -18.77 10.06
CA GLU A 172 -0.23 -19.43 9.72
C GLU A 172 -0.04 -20.95 9.54
N PRO A 173 -1.04 -21.78 9.89
CA PRO A 173 -0.92 -23.23 9.88
C PRO A 173 -0.67 -23.83 8.49
N TRP A 174 -1.07 -23.11 7.43
CA TRP A 174 -0.93 -23.56 6.04
C TRP A 174 0.43 -23.24 5.41
N TRP A 175 1.30 -22.52 6.12
CA TRP A 175 2.65 -22.24 5.64
C TRP A 175 3.52 -23.49 5.68
N TYR A 176 4.50 -23.55 4.80
CA TYR A 176 5.49 -24.63 4.79
C TYR A 176 6.71 -24.25 5.61
N VAL A 177 7.27 -25.23 6.31
CA VAL A 177 8.49 -25.11 7.09
C VAL A 177 9.60 -25.86 6.37
N GLU A 178 10.72 -25.19 6.13
CA GLU A 178 11.93 -25.78 5.55
C GLU A 178 13.14 -25.54 6.47
N SER A 179 14.07 -26.49 6.49
CA SER A 179 15.29 -26.38 7.31
C SER A 179 16.35 -25.49 6.66
N CYS A 180 17.03 -24.69 7.48
CA CYS A 180 18.28 -24.04 7.12
C CYS A 180 19.45 -25.04 7.16
N ASP A 181 20.62 -24.66 6.66
CA ASP A 181 21.84 -25.43 6.89
C ASP A 181 22.28 -25.24 8.34
N ILE A 182 22.25 -26.33 9.12
CA ILE A 182 22.55 -26.31 10.56
C ILE A 182 23.93 -26.91 10.78
N PHE A 183 24.82 -26.17 11.45
CA PHE A 183 26.17 -26.64 11.76
C PHE A 183 26.25 -27.30 13.16
N GLU A 184 27.33 -28.03 13.43
CA GLU A 184 27.52 -28.73 14.72
C GLU A 184 27.54 -27.79 15.93
N GLU A 185 27.98 -26.54 15.74
CA GLU A 185 28.02 -25.52 16.80
C GLU A 185 26.60 -25.09 17.21
N ASP A 186 25.70 -25.00 16.23
CA ASP A 186 24.30 -24.59 16.40
C ASP A 186 23.50 -25.64 17.18
N MET A 187 23.76 -26.92 16.89
CA MET A 187 23.12 -28.07 17.58
C MET A 187 23.36 -28.08 19.09
N ARG A 188 24.37 -27.37 19.61
CA ARG A 188 24.64 -27.28 21.05
C ARG A 188 23.63 -26.41 21.81
N THR A 189 22.89 -25.56 21.09
CA THR A 189 21.94 -24.59 21.66
C THR A 189 20.47 -25.04 21.55
N VAL A 190 20.25 -26.23 20.98
CA VAL A 190 18.96 -26.80 20.62
C VAL A 190 18.54 -27.81 21.69
N THR A 191 17.26 -27.85 22.05
CA THR A 191 16.73 -28.86 22.98
C THR A 191 16.51 -30.20 22.26
N ASP A 192 16.41 -31.31 23.00
CA ASP A 192 16.19 -32.63 22.39
C ASP A 192 14.88 -32.69 21.55
N GLU A 193 13.83 -31.99 21.98
CA GLU A 193 12.56 -31.87 21.26
C GLU A 193 12.71 -31.06 19.96
N GLU A 194 13.43 -29.95 20.00
CA GLU A 194 13.72 -29.13 18.81
C GLU A 194 14.60 -29.90 17.81
N LYS A 195 15.55 -30.70 18.31
CA LYS A 195 16.42 -31.54 17.48
C LYS A 195 15.61 -32.63 16.77
N ALA A 196 14.72 -33.31 17.49
CA ALA A 196 13.83 -34.31 16.90
C ALA A 196 12.93 -33.70 15.81
N LEU A 197 12.49 -32.45 15.99
CA LEU A 197 11.71 -31.74 14.99
C LEU A 197 12.55 -31.36 13.75
N ILE A 198 13.78 -30.90 13.95
CA ILE A 198 14.73 -30.62 12.84
C ILE A 198 14.98 -31.90 12.02
N ASP A 199 15.30 -33.01 12.70
CA ASP A 199 15.55 -34.30 12.04
C ASP A 199 14.31 -34.73 11.24
N HIS A 200 13.12 -34.57 11.80
CA HIS A 200 11.86 -34.85 11.10
C HIS A 200 11.65 -34.00 9.84
N ILE A 201 11.98 -32.70 9.89
CA ILE A 201 11.88 -31.81 8.74
C ILE A 201 12.88 -32.23 7.66
N ILE A 202 14.13 -32.51 8.02
CA ILE A 202 15.19 -32.93 7.08
C ILE A 202 14.82 -34.26 6.41
N ASP A 203 14.35 -35.24 7.18
CA ASP A 203 13.90 -36.53 6.65
C ASP A 203 12.75 -36.36 5.65
N SER A 204 11.82 -35.45 5.96
CA SER A 204 10.69 -35.15 5.06
C SER A 204 11.13 -34.48 3.76
N GLU A 205 12.22 -33.70 3.77
CA GLU A 205 12.80 -33.09 2.57
C GLU A 205 13.56 -34.09 1.70
N MET A 206 14.28 -35.05 2.31
CA MET A 206 15.03 -36.07 1.57
C MET A 206 14.11 -37.10 0.89
N ASP A 207 12.99 -37.43 1.52
CA ASP A 207 11.92 -38.20 0.91
C ASP A 207 11.17 -37.30 -0.11
N ASN A 208 11.73 -37.10 -1.30
CA ASN A 208 11.16 -36.39 -2.47
C ASN A 208 9.73 -36.82 -2.90
N LYS A 209 9.09 -37.74 -2.17
CA LYS A 209 7.70 -38.20 -2.29
C LYS A 209 6.73 -37.57 -1.29
N LYS A 210 7.17 -36.96 -0.18
CA LYS A 210 6.28 -36.32 0.79
C LYS A 210 6.01 -34.86 0.41
N SER A 211 4.75 -34.44 0.56
CA SER A 211 4.36 -33.04 0.50
C SER A 211 5.19 -32.23 1.50
N LYS A 212 5.56 -30.99 1.16
CA LYS A 212 6.23 -30.06 2.08
C LYS A 212 5.50 -30.03 3.43
N GLN A 213 6.28 -30.00 4.52
CA GLN A 213 5.77 -30.06 5.88
C GLN A 213 5.02 -28.76 6.22
N ARG A 214 3.76 -28.87 6.64
CA ARG A 214 2.96 -27.70 7.06
C ARG A 214 3.25 -27.34 8.51
N ALA A 215 3.24 -26.05 8.81
CA ALA A 215 3.42 -25.54 10.17
C ALA A 215 2.32 -26.04 11.12
N GLY A 216 1.07 -26.13 10.65
CA GLY A 216 -0.09 -26.57 11.42
C GLY A 216 -0.05 -28.02 11.89
N ASP A 217 0.76 -28.86 11.23
CA ASP A 217 0.94 -30.27 11.60
C ASP A 217 2.00 -30.43 12.71
N LEU A 218 2.76 -29.38 13.01
CA LEU A 218 3.87 -29.37 13.97
C LEU A 218 3.50 -28.61 15.25
N ASP A 219 4.29 -28.77 16.32
CA ASP A 219 4.09 -27.96 17.53
C ASP A 219 4.47 -26.49 17.29
N TYR A 220 3.47 -25.61 17.37
CA TYR A 220 3.62 -24.15 17.30
C TYR A 220 4.79 -23.60 18.11
N LYS A 221 4.98 -24.07 19.36
CA LYS A 221 6.03 -23.54 20.24
C LYS A 221 7.42 -23.87 19.72
N LEU A 222 7.61 -25.11 19.26
CA LEU A 222 8.87 -25.56 18.68
C LEU A 222 9.14 -24.84 17.35
N VAL A 223 8.14 -24.71 16.47
CA VAL A 223 8.26 -23.97 15.21
C VAL A 223 8.67 -22.50 15.48
N THR A 224 7.99 -21.83 16.40
CA THR A 224 8.30 -20.43 16.74
C THR A 224 9.71 -20.29 17.34
N SER A 225 10.11 -21.22 18.20
CA SER A 225 11.46 -21.25 18.80
C SER A 225 12.54 -21.44 17.73
N LEU A 226 12.38 -22.44 16.85
CA LEU A 226 13.31 -22.73 15.75
C LEU A 226 13.42 -21.55 14.79
N TYR A 227 12.30 -20.90 14.45
CA TYR A 227 12.29 -19.70 13.61
C TYR A 227 13.06 -18.54 14.28
N THR A 228 12.84 -18.33 15.57
CA THR A 228 13.51 -17.26 16.33
C THR A 228 15.02 -17.51 16.44
N LYS A 229 15.44 -18.78 16.46
CA LYS A 229 16.87 -19.18 16.45
C LYS A 229 17.48 -19.16 15.04
N GLY A 230 16.67 -19.07 13.98
CA GLY A 230 17.13 -19.02 12.59
C GLY A 230 17.39 -20.39 11.95
N PHE A 231 16.93 -21.49 12.57
CA PHE A 231 17.15 -22.86 12.05
C PHE A 231 16.15 -23.31 11.00
N ILE A 232 15.03 -22.59 10.88
CA ILE A 232 14.03 -22.82 9.85
C ILE A 232 13.67 -21.52 9.15
N TYR A 233 13.22 -21.62 7.91
CA TYR A 233 12.54 -20.54 7.21
C TYR A 233 11.16 -20.99 6.74
N LEU A 234 10.31 -20.00 6.45
CA LEU A 234 8.90 -20.21 6.16
C LEU A 234 8.62 -19.87 4.71
N GLU A 235 7.98 -20.81 3.99
CA GLU A 235 7.45 -20.59 2.65
C GLU A 235 5.94 -20.44 2.70
N VAL A 236 5.42 -19.45 1.96
CA VAL A 236 3.99 -19.10 1.93
C VAL A 236 3.43 -19.54 0.57
N PRO A 237 2.78 -20.71 0.48
CA PRO A 237 2.40 -21.31 -0.80
C PRO A 237 1.12 -20.71 -1.41
N ILE A 238 1.25 -20.20 -2.64
CA ILE A 238 0.14 -19.64 -3.42
C ILE A 238 -0.04 -20.43 -4.73
N HIS A 239 -1.27 -20.85 -4.96
CA HIS A 239 -1.73 -21.61 -6.12
C HIS A 239 -2.55 -20.70 -7.04
N GLU A 240 -2.81 -21.17 -8.25
CA GLU A 240 -3.51 -20.40 -9.29
C GLU A 240 -4.99 -20.15 -8.94
N ASP A 241 -5.64 -21.13 -8.31
CA ASP A 241 -7.06 -21.10 -7.94
C ASP A 241 -7.33 -20.40 -6.59
N ASP A 242 -6.27 -19.99 -5.90
CA ASP A 242 -6.40 -19.33 -4.60
C ASP A 242 -7.11 -17.98 -4.75
N HIS A 243 -7.94 -17.65 -3.76
CA HIS A 243 -8.61 -16.36 -3.66
C HIS A 243 -8.10 -15.64 -2.42
N VAL A 244 -7.94 -14.32 -2.53
CA VAL A 244 -7.25 -13.51 -1.53
C VAL A 244 -8.06 -12.26 -1.24
N VAL A 245 -8.11 -11.88 0.04
CA VAL A 245 -8.84 -10.70 0.54
C VAL A 245 -7.84 -9.70 1.09
N LEU A 246 -8.07 -8.42 0.82
CA LEU A 246 -7.33 -7.30 1.42
C LEU A 246 -8.15 -6.70 2.57
N PRO A 247 -7.84 -6.99 3.84
CA PRO A 247 -8.42 -6.27 4.96
C PRO A 247 -7.97 -4.80 4.97
N PRO A 248 -8.69 -3.90 5.69
CA PRO A 248 -8.23 -2.54 5.92
C PRO A 248 -6.81 -2.54 6.50
N LEU A 249 -5.94 -1.69 5.94
CA LEU A 249 -4.56 -1.60 6.35
C LEU A 249 -4.46 -0.93 7.72
N GLU A 250 -4.02 -1.71 8.72
CA GLU A 250 -3.71 -1.23 10.05
C GLU A 250 -2.18 -1.12 10.21
N GLY A 251 -1.70 0.06 10.65
CA GLY A 251 -0.27 0.26 10.90
C GLY A 251 0.63 0.28 9.65
N PHE A 252 0.07 0.56 8.47
CA PHE A 252 0.85 0.65 7.23
C PHE A 252 1.92 1.75 7.33
N VAL A 253 3.15 1.42 6.90
CA VAL A 253 4.28 2.34 6.95
C VAL A 253 4.36 3.13 5.64
N MET A 254 4.04 4.42 5.71
CA MET A 254 4.09 5.35 4.58
C MET A 254 5.39 6.17 4.63
N ASN A 255 6.36 5.78 3.82
CA ASN A 255 7.61 6.49 3.58
C ASN A 255 7.62 7.09 2.16
N ARG A 256 8.74 7.73 1.78
CA ARG A 256 8.89 8.26 0.42
C ARG A 256 9.24 7.13 -0.54
N VAL A 257 8.41 6.96 -1.57
CA VAL A 257 8.61 5.96 -2.64
C VAL A 257 9.89 6.31 -3.43
N LEU A 258 10.84 5.38 -3.47
CA LEU A 258 12.06 5.51 -4.30
C LEU A 258 11.79 5.10 -5.76
N GLY A 259 10.69 4.37 -6.00
CA GLY A 259 10.24 3.99 -7.33
C GLY A 259 10.99 2.78 -7.89
N ASP A 260 11.35 1.80 -7.06
CA ASP A 260 11.97 0.57 -7.56
C ASP A 260 10.95 -0.30 -8.34
N TYR A 261 11.46 -1.20 -9.16
CA TYR A 261 10.62 -2.03 -10.03
C TYR A 261 9.62 -2.89 -9.22
N ILE A 262 10.06 -3.38 -8.06
CA ILE A 262 9.28 -4.28 -7.22
C ILE A 262 8.13 -3.51 -6.56
N GLU A 263 8.38 -2.35 -5.96
CA GLU A 263 7.35 -1.51 -5.33
C GLU A 263 6.28 -1.09 -6.36
N ASN A 264 6.69 -0.74 -7.58
CA ASN A 264 5.73 -0.49 -8.66
C ASN A 264 4.89 -1.73 -9.01
N LEU A 265 5.53 -2.91 -9.12
CA LEU A 265 4.81 -4.17 -9.36
C LEU A 265 3.84 -4.51 -8.22
N LEU A 266 4.24 -4.27 -6.97
CA LEU A 266 3.39 -4.43 -5.80
C LEU A 266 2.16 -3.53 -5.95
N TYR A 267 2.30 -2.21 -6.07
CA TYR A 267 1.12 -1.33 -6.19
C TYR A 267 0.19 -1.69 -7.37
N LYS A 268 0.73 -2.11 -8.52
CA LYS A 268 -0.07 -2.59 -9.65
C LYS A 268 -0.95 -3.79 -9.30
N ILE A 269 -0.42 -4.74 -8.52
CA ILE A 269 -1.19 -5.91 -8.07
C ILE A 269 -2.14 -5.51 -6.94
N PHE A 270 -1.72 -4.63 -6.03
CA PHE A 270 -2.50 -4.15 -4.88
C PHE A 270 -3.85 -3.55 -5.29
N VAL A 271 -3.86 -2.64 -6.28
CA VAL A 271 -5.09 -2.03 -6.81
C VAL A 271 -5.99 -3.05 -7.54
N SER A 272 -5.41 -4.17 -7.97
CA SER A 272 -6.06 -5.12 -8.86
C SER A 272 -6.62 -6.36 -8.16
N ILE A 273 -6.22 -6.61 -6.91
CA ILE A 273 -6.74 -7.73 -6.11
C ILE A 273 -8.24 -7.51 -5.88
N ASP A 274 -9.00 -8.58 -6.11
CA ASP A 274 -10.42 -8.68 -5.76
C ASP A 274 -10.67 -10.05 -5.13
N GLU A 275 -11.53 -10.06 -4.13
CA GLU A 275 -11.96 -11.26 -3.42
C GLU A 275 -12.59 -12.31 -4.35
N ARG A 276 -13.15 -11.89 -5.49
CA ARG A 276 -13.82 -12.74 -6.48
C ARG A 276 -12.91 -13.22 -7.60
N THR A 277 -11.67 -12.73 -7.67
CA THR A 277 -10.72 -13.10 -8.72
C THR A 277 -9.67 -14.04 -8.17
N SER A 278 -9.45 -15.16 -8.85
CA SER A 278 -8.34 -16.05 -8.52
C SER A 278 -7.00 -15.42 -8.92
N VAL A 279 -5.91 -15.92 -8.33
CA VAL A 279 -4.55 -15.48 -8.66
C VAL A 279 -4.21 -15.69 -10.14
N GLY A 280 -4.69 -16.78 -10.76
CA GLY A 280 -4.52 -17.06 -12.19
C GLY A 280 -5.23 -16.06 -13.10
N GLU A 281 -6.47 -15.74 -12.76
CA GLU A 281 -7.23 -14.74 -13.49
C GLU A 281 -6.63 -13.34 -13.34
N LEU A 282 -6.12 -13.01 -12.14
CA LEU A 282 -5.43 -11.75 -11.87
C LEU A 282 -4.20 -11.58 -12.76
N ALA A 283 -3.37 -12.63 -12.86
CA ALA A 283 -2.22 -12.64 -13.76
C ALA A 283 -2.61 -12.43 -15.22
N SER A 284 -3.70 -13.08 -15.66
CA SER A 284 -4.23 -12.95 -17.02
C SER A 284 -4.73 -11.53 -17.34
N VAL A 285 -5.42 -10.88 -16.40
CA VAL A 285 -5.92 -9.50 -16.57
C VAL A 285 -4.76 -8.51 -16.66
N LEU A 286 -3.77 -8.68 -15.78
CA LEU A 286 -2.60 -7.82 -15.70
C LEU A 286 -1.56 -8.08 -16.81
N GLN A 287 -1.63 -9.23 -17.49
CA GLN A 287 -0.60 -9.70 -18.43
C GLN A 287 0.78 -9.77 -17.78
N ILE A 288 0.81 -10.20 -16.53
CA ILE A 288 2.04 -10.42 -15.75
C ILE A 288 2.23 -11.93 -15.62
N ASP A 289 3.49 -12.36 -15.59
CA ASP A 289 3.83 -13.77 -15.37
C ASP A 289 3.19 -14.31 -14.07
N LEU A 290 2.56 -15.48 -14.16
CA LEU A 290 1.82 -16.08 -13.05
C LEU A 290 2.71 -16.31 -11.82
N GLN A 291 3.98 -16.66 -12.01
CA GLN A 291 4.89 -16.89 -10.89
C GLN A 291 5.20 -15.59 -10.15
N LEU A 292 5.35 -14.47 -10.88
CA LEU A 292 5.53 -13.15 -10.26
C LEU A 292 4.31 -12.75 -9.43
N VAL A 293 3.09 -12.97 -9.93
CA VAL A 293 1.86 -12.66 -9.17
C VAL A 293 1.77 -13.55 -7.93
N LYS A 294 2.06 -14.85 -8.02
CA LYS A 294 2.13 -15.75 -6.86
C LYS A 294 3.15 -15.27 -5.82
N ASN A 295 4.33 -14.84 -6.24
CA ASN A 295 5.37 -14.33 -5.34
C ASN A 295 4.93 -13.06 -4.61
N VAL A 296 4.24 -12.15 -5.30
CA VAL A 296 3.70 -10.92 -4.71
C VAL A 296 2.57 -11.20 -3.73
N VAL A 297 1.63 -12.07 -4.09
CA VAL A 297 0.54 -12.48 -3.20
C VAL A 297 1.09 -13.21 -1.96
N SER A 298 2.11 -14.05 -2.14
CA SER A 298 2.84 -14.73 -1.06
C SER A 298 3.48 -13.72 -0.11
N LEU A 299 4.10 -12.66 -0.64
CA LEU A 299 4.63 -11.54 0.15
C LEU A 299 3.51 -10.81 0.92
N TYR A 300 2.38 -10.48 0.29
CA TYR A 300 1.30 -9.79 0.99
C TYR A 300 0.70 -10.60 2.14
N CYS A 301 0.56 -11.91 1.97
CA CYS A 301 0.17 -12.79 3.06
C CYS A 301 1.21 -12.79 4.19
N ARG A 302 2.50 -12.76 3.85
CA ARG A 302 3.59 -12.69 4.83
C ARG A 302 3.63 -11.37 5.60
N LEU A 303 3.35 -10.26 4.93
CA LEU A 303 3.30 -8.92 5.54
C LEU A 303 1.99 -8.66 6.30
N GLY A 304 1.00 -9.55 6.17
CA GLY A 304 -0.31 -9.40 6.80
C GLY A 304 -1.26 -8.44 6.06
N PHE A 305 -0.90 -8.00 4.86
CA PHE A 305 -1.75 -7.14 4.02
C PHE A 305 -2.85 -7.91 3.30
N ALA A 306 -2.68 -9.22 3.13
CA ALA A 306 -3.60 -10.06 2.40
C ALA A 306 -3.88 -11.37 3.13
N ILE A 307 -5.13 -11.82 3.11
CA ILE A 307 -5.55 -13.07 3.74
C ILE A 307 -5.98 -14.02 2.64
N LYS A 308 -5.29 -15.16 2.53
CA LYS A 308 -5.70 -16.26 1.65
C LYS A 308 -6.98 -16.89 2.22
N LYS A 309 -7.98 -17.09 1.37
CA LYS A 309 -9.17 -17.87 1.73
C LYS A 309 -8.79 -19.35 1.73
N VAL A 310 -8.64 -19.91 2.93
CA VAL A 310 -8.30 -21.31 3.11
C VAL A 310 -9.52 -22.04 3.69
N PRO A 311 -9.84 -23.26 3.24
CA PRO A 311 -10.84 -24.08 3.92
C PRO A 311 -10.46 -24.31 5.38
N GLU A 312 -11.46 -24.44 6.27
CA GLU A 312 -11.23 -24.71 7.68
C GLU A 312 -10.38 -25.98 7.87
N PHE A 313 -9.28 -25.87 8.63
CA PHE A 313 -8.43 -27.01 8.96
C PHE A 313 -9.02 -27.80 10.12
N THR A 314 -9.39 -29.05 9.88
CA THR A 314 -9.85 -29.97 10.94
C THR A 314 -8.72 -30.72 11.64
N ASP A 315 -7.55 -30.82 10.98
CA ASP A 315 -6.46 -31.71 11.40
C ASP A 315 -5.23 -30.90 11.85
N LEU A 316 -5.41 -29.93 12.75
CA LEU A 316 -4.31 -29.14 13.30
C LEU A 316 -3.72 -29.80 14.55
N HIS A 317 -2.42 -29.61 14.79
CA HIS A 317 -1.79 -30.02 16.03
C HIS A 317 -2.44 -29.28 17.23
N PRO A 318 -2.67 -29.93 18.38
CA PRO A 318 -3.42 -29.35 19.50
C PRO A 318 -2.89 -28.00 20.03
N SER A 319 -1.60 -27.71 19.84
CA SER A 319 -1.02 -26.42 20.25
C SER A 319 -1.54 -25.22 19.46
N TRP A 320 -2.23 -25.44 18.33
CA TRP A 320 -2.82 -24.39 17.48
C TRP A 320 -4.25 -24.00 17.87
N GLU A 321 -5.00 -24.84 18.60
CA GLU A 321 -6.43 -24.62 18.91
C GLU A 321 -6.73 -23.30 19.62
N LYS A 322 -5.80 -22.79 20.44
CA LYS A 322 -5.94 -21.52 21.18
C LYS A 322 -5.57 -20.29 20.36
N ARG A 323 -5.00 -20.46 19.17
CA ARG A 323 -4.42 -19.37 18.35
C ARG A 323 -5.03 -19.24 16.96
N VAL A 324 -5.81 -20.20 16.47
CA VAL A 324 -6.64 -19.97 15.28
C VAL A 324 -7.60 -18.82 15.61
N PRO A 325 -7.49 -17.65 14.95
CA PRO A 325 -8.40 -16.56 15.22
C PRO A 325 -9.83 -17.02 14.92
N VAL A 326 -10.74 -16.77 15.86
CA VAL A 326 -12.19 -17.03 15.77
C VAL A 326 -12.88 -16.29 14.59
N LYS A 327 -12.12 -15.62 13.71
CA LYS A 327 -12.64 -14.89 12.54
C LYS A 327 -13.21 -15.78 11.42
N ALA A 328 -13.05 -17.11 11.50
CA ALA A 328 -13.77 -18.04 10.62
C ALA A 328 -15.24 -18.29 11.06
N LYS A 329 -15.64 -17.81 12.25
CA LYS A 329 -17.02 -17.94 12.74
C LYS A 329 -17.67 -16.57 12.86
N ASN A 330 -18.65 -16.34 12.00
CA ASN A 330 -19.71 -15.34 12.09
C ASN A 330 -19.32 -13.88 11.81
N THR A 331 -19.61 -13.46 10.57
CA THR A 331 -20.40 -12.25 10.35
C THR A 331 -21.62 -12.29 11.29
N ILE A 332 -21.55 -11.56 12.41
CA ILE A 332 -22.64 -10.97 13.21
C ILE A 332 -22.04 -10.54 14.56
N SER A 333 -22.17 -9.24 14.87
CA SER A 333 -21.98 -8.60 16.17
C SER A 333 -20.55 -8.41 16.69
N MET A 334 -19.95 -7.28 16.30
CA MET A 334 -18.77 -6.74 16.98
C MET A 334 -19.21 -5.68 17.99
N SER A 335 -19.51 -6.12 19.22
CA SER A 335 -19.53 -5.26 20.39
C SER A 335 -18.68 -5.89 21.48
N ASN A 336 -17.67 -5.13 21.93
CA ASN A 336 -16.84 -5.34 23.10
C ASN A 336 -15.73 -6.40 23.01
N VAL A 337 -14.54 -5.97 22.58
CA VAL A 337 -13.28 -6.40 23.23
C VAL A 337 -12.36 -5.18 23.35
N SER A 338 -12.50 -4.47 24.46
CA SER A 338 -11.39 -3.79 25.10
C SER A 338 -10.55 -4.82 25.84
N SER A 339 -9.25 -4.54 26.01
CA SER A 339 -8.22 -5.30 26.75
C SER A 339 -7.52 -6.42 25.97
N ILE A 340 -6.30 -6.16 25.48
CA ILE A 340 -5.01 -6.45 26.17
C ILE A 340 -3.89 -5.94 25.24
N ALA A 341 -3.32 -4.79 25.57
CA ALA A 341 -1.94 -4.43 25.24
C ALA A 341 -1.48 -3.47 26.36
N PRO A 342 -0.43 -3.81 27.14
CA PRO A 342 0.08 -2.92 28.16
C PRO A 342 0.89 -1.79 27.53
N SER A 343 0.55 -0.57 27.95
CA SER A 343 1.39 0.63 28.00
C SER A 343 2.08 1.10 26.71
N LEU A 344 1.56 2.18 26.13
CA LEU A 344 2.31 3.41 25.78
C LEU A 344 1.31 4.42 25.17
N GLN A 345 0.62 5.16 26.03
CA GLN A 345 -0.06 6.42 25.66
C GLN A 345 -0.21 7.23 26.95
N LEU A 346 0.75 8.11 27.18
CA LEU A 346 0.68 9.14 28.20
C LEU A 346 0.38 10.48 27.52
N ASP A 347 -0.64 11.13 28.07
CA ASP A 347 -1.02 12.54 28.02
C ASP A 347 -1.41 13.18 26.68
N ILE A 348 -2.67 13.62 26.62
CA ILE A 348 -3.06 15.05 26.51
C ILE A 348 -4.57 15.15 26.83
N ALA A 349 -4.92 16.13 27.67
CA ALA A 349 -6.25 16.72 27.90
C ALA A 349 -7.29 15.86 28.67
N ASN A 350 -8.00 16.33 29.69
CA ASN A 350 -8.22 17.69 30.18
C ASN A 350 -8.77 17.67 31.62
N ALA A 351 -8.45 18.74 32.35
CA ALA A 351 -9.33 19.26 33.37
C ALA A 351 -10.61 19.79 32.72
N THR A 352 -11.78 19.32 33.15
CA THR A 352 -13.00 20.11 33.41
C THR A 352 -14.03 19.22 34.09
N ALA A 353 -14.64 19.78 35.12
CA ALA A 353 -15.50 19.11 36.08
C ALA A 353 -16.97 19.04 35.62
N ASP A 354 -17.66 18.02 36.15
CA ASP A 354 -19.04 18.00 36.64
C ASP A 354 -20.15 18.76 35.89
N VAL A 355 -21.08 18.03 35.25
CA VAL A 355 -22.54 18.22 35.45
C VAL A 355 -23.26 16.87 35.36
N LYS A 356 -24.09 16.58 36.37
CA LYS A 356 -24.91 15.37 36.55
C LYS A 356 -26.27 15.45 35.83
N SER A 357 -26.66 14.30 35.27
CA SER A 357 -28.00 13.68 35.18
C SER A 357 -29.26 14.53 34.97
N ASN A 358 -30.08 14.14 33.98
CA ASN A 358 -31.46 13.67 34.24
C ASN A 358 -32.05 12.91 33.04
N THR A 359 -32.40 11.65 33.28
CA THR A 359 -33.23 10.75 32.45
C THR A 359 -34.70 10.99 32.71
N LEU A 360 -35.55 10.96 31.66
CA LEU A 360 -36.95 10.50 31.71
C LEU A 360 -37.37 9.95 30.31
N PRO A 361 -38.34 9.01 30.23
CA PRO A 361 -38.43 8.01 29.15
C PRO A 361 -39.69 8.10 28.25
N VAL A 362 -39.75 7.23 27.23
CA VAL A 362 -40.91 6.81 26.39
C VAL A 362 -41.20 7.74 25.20
N SER A 363 -41.16 7.29 23.93
CA SER A 363 -42.18 6.44 23.28
C SER A 363 -41.69 5.83 21.95
N THR A 364 -41.81 4.51 21.78
CA THR A 364 -41.87 3.79 20.47
C THR A 364 -43.25 4.03 19.83
N PRO A 365 -43.41 4.07 18.49
CA PRO A 365 -43.46 2.86 17.64
C PRO A 365 -42.83 3.12 16.23
N CYS A 366 -42.59 2.21 15.28
CA CYS A 366 -43.06 0.86 14.97
C CYS A 366 -41.87 0.05 14.41
N GLU A 367 -41.77 -1.20 14.86
CA GLU A 367 -40.94 -2.24 14.26
C GLU A 367 -41.63 -2.79 13.00
N GLU A 368 -41.02 -2.63 11.83
CA GLU A 368 -41.12 -3.62 10.77
C GLU A 368 -39.72 -4.21 10.55
N TYR A 369 -39.53 -5.37 11.18
CA TYR A 369 -38.39 -6.25 11.04
C TYR A 369 -38.20 -6.64 9.56
N CYS A 370 -37.08 -6.24 8.96
CA CYS A 370 -36.39 -7.07 7.98
C CYS A 370 -35.09 -7.55 8.63
N GLY A 371 -35.05 -8.84 9.00
CA GLY A 371 -33.89 -9.47 9.63
C GLY A 371 -32.65 -9.51 8.72
N PRO A 372 -31.49 -9.95 9.26
CA PRO A 372 -30.23 -9.99 8.53
C PRO A 372 -30.31 -11.09 7.45
N LEU A 373 -30.70 -10.70 6.24
CA LEU A 373 -30.55 -11.55 5.05
C LEU A 373 -29.06 -11.70 4.78
N ALA A 374 -28.54 -12.89 5.10
CA ALA A 374 -27.25 -13.35 4.61
C ALA A 374 -27.25 -13.27 3.07
N LEU A 375 -26.65 -12.20 2.54
CA LEU A 375 -26.47 -11.99 1.11
C LEU A 375 -25.46 -13.01 0.59
N SER A 376 -25.95 -13.98 -0.17
CA SER A 376 -25.10 -14.72 -1.11
C SER A 376 -24.44 -13.71 -2.06
N PRO A 377 -23.11 -13.74 -2.29
CA PRO A 377 -22.48 -12.82 -3.23
C PRO A 377 -23.01 -13.12 -4.63
N SER A 378 -23.84 -12.23 -5.17
CA SER A 378 -24.27 -12.31 -6.55
C SER A 378 -23.02 -12.19 -7.43
N LYS A 379 -22.80 -13.17 -8.32
CA LYS A 379 -21.69 -13.23 -9.30
C LYS A 379 -21.84 -12.16 -10.42
N GLY A 380 -22.43 -11.01 -10.10
CA GLY A 380 -22.59 -9.88 -11.01
C GLY A 380 -21.40 -8.92 -10.93
N LYS A 381 -21.25 -8.10 -11.98
CA LYS A 381 -20.33 -6.96 -11.97
C LYS A 381 -20.81 -5.91 -10.95
N ARG A 382 -19.87 -5.17 -10.37
CA ARG A 382 -20.12 -4.14 -9.35
C ARG A 382 -20.25 -2.75 -9.97
N MET A 383 -20.74 -1.79 -9.21
CA MET A 383 -20.56 -0.36 -9.51
C MET A 383 -19.23 0.10 -8.93
N ALA A 384 -18.53 1.02 -9.61
CA ALA A 384 -17.35 1.69 -9.05
C ALA A 384 -17.62 3.19 -8.86
N PHE A 385 -17.32 3.71 -7.68
CA PHE A 385 -17.24 5.14 -7.43
C PHE A 385 -15.78 5.60 -7.50
N LEU A 386 -15.47 6.42 -8.49
CA LEU A 386 -14.13 6.93 -8.77
C LEU A 386 -13.90 8.24 -8.00
N PHE A 387 -12.86 8.28 -7.17
CA PHE A 387 -12.48 9.43 -6.37
C PHE A 387 -11.00 9.80 -6.59
N ASP A 388 -10.58 10.95 -6.08
CA ASP A 388 -9.18 11.41 -6.12
C ASP A 388 -8.54 11.47 -4.72
N SER A 389 -7.23 11.70 -4.67
CA SER A 389 -6.46 11.76 -3.42
C SER A 389 -6.91 12.87 -2.47
N THR A 390 -7.67 13.87 -2.93
CA THR A 390 -8.18 14.94 -2.07
C THR A 390 -9.21 14.39 -1.09
N LEU A 391 -10.05 13.45 -1.53
CA LEU A 391 -11.01 12.79 -0.66
C LEU A 391 -10.33 12.06 0.49
N THR A 392 -9.28 11.28 0.19
CA THR A 392 -8.51 10.56 1.21
C THR A 392 -7.79 11.50 2.16
N ALA A 393 -7.27 12.64 1.66
CA ALA A 393 -6.63 13.65 2.50
C ALA A 393 -7.64 14.24 3.51
N PHE A 394 -8.87 14.54 3.09
CA PHE A 394 -9.91 15.03 4.00
C PHE A 394 -10.25 14.03 5.10
N LEU A 395 -10.32 12.74 4.77
CA LEU A 395 -10.58 11.67 5.74
C LEU A 395 -9.41 11.45 6.73
N MET A 396 -8.17 11.72 6.32
CA MET A 396 -6.98 11.57 7.16
C MET A 396 -6.68 12.78 8.05
N MET A 397 -6.93 14.00 7.55
CA MET A 397 -6.58 15.25 8.22
C MET A 397 -7.64 15.70 9.23
N GLY A 398 -8.91 15.33 9.03
CA GLY A 398 -9.96 15.60 9.99
C GLY A 398 -9.80 14.70 11.23
N ASN A 399 -9.94 15.28 12.42
CA ASN A 399 -10.05 14.51 13.67
C ASN A 399 -11.44 13.85 13.78
N LEU A 400 -11.83 13.09 12.74
CA LEU A 400 -13.18 12.58 12.53
C LEU A 400 -13.45 11.34 13.37
N SER A 401 -12.71 10.25 13.11
CA SER A 401 -12.73 9.02 13.89
C SER A 401 -11.38 8.30 13.75
N PRO A 402 -10.84 7.68 14.82
CA PRO A 402 -9.64 6.86 14.71
C PRO A 402 -9.81 5.67 13.76
N GLY A 403 -11.01 5.09 13.68
CA GLY A 403 -11.32 3.97 12.78
C GLY A 403 -11.42 4.38 11.31
N LEU A 404 -11.66 5.67 11.02
CA LEU A 404 -11.72 6.18 9.65
C LEU A 404 -10.33 6.29 9.02
N ARG A 405 -9.28 6.48 9.85
CA ARG A 405 -7.91 6.62 9.38
C ARG A 405 -7.41 5.37 8.66
N SER A 406 -7.70 4.16 9.18
CA SER A 406 -7.27 2.91 8.54
C SER A 406 -7.93 2.72 7.17
N HIS A 407 -9.23 3.00 7.06
CA HIS A 407 -9.95 2.99 5.79
C HIS A 407 -9.42 4.04 4.81
N ALA A 408 -9.12 5.26 5.27
CA ALA A 408 -8.56 6.32 4.43
C ALA A 408 -7.16 5.96 3.92
N VAL A 409 -6.30 5.38 4.77
CA VAL A 409 -4.99 4.87 4.37
C VAL A 409 -5.13 3.74 3.36
N THR A 410 -6.11 2.85 3.54
CA THR A 410 -6.42 1.77 2.58
C THR A 410 -6.84 2.35 1.22
N MET A 411 -7.77 3.31 1.22
CA MET A 411 -8.22 4.02 0.03
C MET A 411 -7.08 4.76 -0.70
N PHE A 412 -6.07 5.23 0.04
CA PHE A 412 -4.91 5.91 -0.54
C PHE A 412 -3.84 4.93 -1.04
N GLU A 413 -3.40 3.99 -0.21
CA GLU A 413 -2.27 3.10 -0.54
C GLU A 413 -2.69 1.95 -1.47
N VAL A 414 -3.82 1.30 -1.17
CA VAL A 414 -4.40 0.28 -2.08
C VAL A 414 -5.00 0.94 -3.31
N GLY A 415 -5.60 2.11 -3.13
CA GLY A 415 -6.38 2.76 -4.18
C GLY A 415 -7.77 2.16 -4.38
N LYS A 416 -8.20 1.24 -3.52
CA LYS A 416 -9.50 0.58 -3.60
C LYS A 416 -10.04 0.28 -2.21
N LEU A 417 -11.36 0.47 -2.05
CA LEU A 417 -12.13 -0.03 -0.91
C LEU A 417 -13.27 -0.89 -1.48
N SER A 418 -13.31 -2.17 -1.13
CA SER A 418 -14.27 -3.11 -1.69
C SER A 418 -15.60 -3.09 -0.95
N ASP A 419 -16.68 -3.52 -1.61
CA ASP A 419 -18.04 -3.63 -1.05
C ASP A 419 -18.08 -4.34 0.31
N GLU A 420 -17.22 -5.33 0.53
CA GLU A 420 -17.14 -6.11 1.76
C GLU A 420 -16.66 -5.26 2.96
N SER A 421 -15.75 -4.32 2.71
CA SER A 421 -15.23 -3.38 3.73
C SER A 421 -16.09 -2.12 3.90
N LEU A 422 -17.04 -1.90 2.97
CA LEU A 422 -17.84 -0.69 2.89
C LEU A 422 -18.80 -0.52 4.09
N GLU A 423 -19.31 -1.62 4.65
CA GLU A 423 -20.21 -1.56 5.81
C GLU A 423 -19.48 -1.10 7.09
N SER A 424 -18.25 -1.60 7.31
CA SER A 424 -17.38 -1.10 8.38
C SER A 424 -17.08 0.39 8.19
N PHE A 425 -16.78 0.80 6.95
CA PHE A 425 -16.52 2.20 6.62
C PHE A 425 -17.74 3.10 6.86
N LEU A 426 -18.94 2.67 6.47
CA LEU A 426 -20.18 3.40 6.72
C LEU A 426 -20.47 3.54 8.22
N THR A 427 -20.19 2.50 9.01
CA THR A 427 -20.31 2.55 10.48
C THR A 427 -19.38 3.60 11.08
N GLU A 428 -18.13 3.71 10.58
CA GLU A 428 -17.20 4.75 11.02
C GLU A 428 -17.64 6.15 10.58
N LEU A 429 -18.16 6.31 9.36
CA LEU A 429 -18.73 7.58 8.89
C LEU A 429 -19.99 8.00 9.66
N GLU A 430 -20.79 7.04 10.13
CA GLU A 430 -21.97 7.33 10.95
C GLU A 430 -21.58 7.90 12.31
N LYS A 431 -20.50 7.42 12.93
CA LYS A 431 -19.98 8.01 14.18
C LYS A 431 -19.65 9.49 13.99
N VAL A 432 -19.08 9.86 12.86
CA VAL A 432 -18.79 11.26 12.49
C VAL A 432 -20.08 12.09 12.41
N SER A 433 -21.17 11.52 11.90
CA SER A 433 -22.46 12.22 11.80
C SER A 433 -23.12 12.53 13.14
N THR A 434 -22.83 11.73 14.18
CA THR A 434 -23.39 11.92 15.52
C THR A 434 -22.65 12.97 16.35
N VAL A 435 -21.39 13.24 16.00
CA VAL A 435 -20.57 14.28 16.63
C VAL A 435 -20.92 15.61 15.98
N ARG A 436 -21.84 16.36 16.59
CA ARG A 436 -22.09 17.75 16.20
C ARG A 436 -20.83 18.57 16.50
N ASP A 437 -20.11 18.94 15.46
CA ASP A 437 -18.95 19.81 15.60
C ASP A 437 -19.34 21.25 15.25
N ASP A 438 -19.24 22.15 16.24
CA ASP A 438 -19.35 23.60 16.07
C ASP A 438 -18.05 24.19 15.48
N SER A 439 -17.24 23.37 14.79
CA SER A 439 -15.94 23.79 14.26
C SER A 439 -16.11 24.77 13.10
N GLU A 440 -15.50 25.94 13.23
CA GLU A 440 -15.49 26.97 12.17
C GLU A 440 -14.33 26.73 11.19
N GLY A 441 -14.54 27.07 9.91
CA GLY A 441 -13.48 27.09 8.89
C GLY A 441 -13.30 25.78 8.12
N GLU A 442 -12.04 25.36 7.90
CA GLU A 442 -11.68 24.20 7.07
C GLU A 442 -12.11 22.87 7.68
N ALA A 443 -12.13 22.77 9.02
CA ALA A 443 -12.57 21.59 9.74
C ALA A 443 -14.01 21.21 9.35
N LYS A 444 -14.92 22.19 9.30
CA LYS A 444 -16.31 22.01 8.87
C LYS A 444 -16.42 21.38 7.49
N ARG A 445 -15.54 21.77 6.54
CA ARG A 445 -15.55 21.22 5.18
C ARG A 445 -15.23 19.72 5.20
N TYR A 446 -14.28 19.27 6.02
CA TYR A 446 -13.96 17.86 6.15
C TYR A 446 -15.17 17.04 6.64
N PHE A 447 -15.93 17.56 7.62
CA PHE A 447 -17.17 16.94 8.08
C PHE A 447 -18.26 16.93 6.99
N GLU A 448 -18.49 18.05 6.31
CA GLU A 448 -19.46 18.14 5.22
C GLU A 448 -19.12 17.14 4.09
N HIS A 449 -17.84 17.02 3.71
CA HIS A 449 -17.39 16.03 2.74
C HIS A 449 -17.62 14.58 3.19
N ALA A 450 -17.36 14.25 4.46
CA ALA A 450 -17.60 12.92 5.00
C ALA A 450 -19.11 12.56 5.01
N LEU A 451 -19.97 13.52 5.35
CA LEU A 451 -21.44 13.35 5.33
C LEU A 451 -21.97 13.16 3.92
N ILE A 452 -21.53 13.99 2.97
CA ILE A 452 -21.91 13.87 1.56
C ILE A 452 -21.43 12.53 0.99
N LEU A 453 -20.23 12.09 1.34
CA LEU A 453 -19.70 10.79 0.92
C LEU A 453 -20.59 9.65 1.43
N ARG A 454 -20.99 9.68 2.72
CA ARG A 454 -21.90 8.68 3.30
C ARG A 454 -23.22 8.62 2.55
N GLU A 455 -23.88 9.77 2.34
CA GLU A 455 -25.16 9.83 1.62
C GLU A 455 -25.03 9.37 0.16
N THR A 456 -23.92 9.72 -0.50
CA THR A 456 -23.62 9.27 -1.87
C THR A 456 -23.49 7.76 -1.92
N ILE A 457 -22.74 7.15 -1.01
CA ILE A 457 -22.57 5.69 -0.92
C ILE A 457 -23.91 5.01 -0.67
N LEU A 458 -24.70 5.50 0.28
CA LEU A 458 -26.02 4.92 0.59
C LEU A 458 -26.97 5.00 -0.62
N THR A 459 -26.98 6.13 -1.32
CA THR A 459 -27.82 6.34 -2.50
C THR A 459 -27.43 5.41 -3.65
N LEU A 460 -26.13 5.24 -3.91
CA LEU A 460 -25.62 4.35 -4.94
C LEU A 460 -25.85 2.86 -4.60
N ARG A 461 -25.74 2.51 -3.31
CA ARG A 461 -25.86 1.12 -2.85
C ARG A 461 -27.32 0.65 -2.75
N TYR A 462 -28.23 1.50 -2.29
CA TYR A 462 -29.61 1.12 -1.95
C TYR A 462 -30.68 1.72 -2.88
N HIS A 463 -30.33 2.05 -4.11
CA HIS A 463 -31.27 2.61 -5.08
C HIS A 463 -32.49 1.67 -5.28
N GLU A 464 -33.71 2.20 -5.04
CA GLU A 464 -34.99 1.49 -5.24
C GLU A 464 -35.08 0.11 -4.55
N ASN A 465 -34.56 -0.01 -3.33
CA ASN A 465 -34.54 -1.26 -2.53
C ASN A 465 -33.69 -2.41 -3.10
N ASN A 466 -32.88 -2.17 -4.13
CA ASN A 466 -31.91 -3.14 -4.63
C ASN A 466 -30.52 -2.83 -4.04
N CYS A 467 -29.94 -3.80 -3.33
CA CYS A 467 -28.56 -3.71 -2.84
C CYS A 467 -27.60 -4.01 -4.00
N SER A 468 -27.03 -2.95 -4.58
CA SER A 468 -26.01 -3.06 -5.63
C SER A 468 -24.61 -3.01 -5.02
N PRO A 469 -23.72 -3.98 -5.33
CA PRO A 469 -22.37 -3.97 -4.78
C PRO A 469 -21.58 -2.78 -5.32
N LEU A 470 -20.89 -2.06 -4.42
CA LEU A 470 -20.16 -0.82 -4.74
C LEU A 470 -18.72 -0.91 -4.25
N ASP A 471 -17.77 -0.62 -5.14
CA ASP A 471 -16.38 -0.39 -4.77
C ASP A 471 -16.02 1.10 -4.89
N LEU A 472 -15.20 1.61 -3.99
CA LEU A 472 -14.57 2.93 -4.14
C LEU A 472 -13.19 2.73 -4.76
N VAL A 473 -12.86 3.45 -5.84
CA VAL A 473 -11.57 3.31 -6.53
C VAL A 473 -10.93 4.68 -6.74
N ARG A 474 -9.64 4.79 -6.39
CA ARG A 474 -8.83 5.99 -6.58
C ARG A 474 -8.35 6.08 -8.03
N CYS A 475 -8.58 7.23 -8.68
CA CYS A 475 -8.20 7.44 -10.07
C CYS A 475 -6.68 7.32 -10.29
N GLU A 476 -5.88 7.91 -9.41
CA GLU A 476 -4.42 7.95 -9.50
C GLU A 476 -3.79 6.56 -9.35
N SER A 477 -4.43 5.65 -8.60
CA SER A 477 -3.96 4.26 -8.53
C SER A 477 -4.15 3.52 -9.84
N LEU A 478 -5.17 3.88 -10.62
CA LEU A 478 -5.40 3.31 -11.95
C LEU A 478 -4.45 3.89 -13.00
N GLU A 479 -3.91 5.10 -12.80
CA GLU A 479 -2.87 5.68 -13.65
C GLU A 479 -1.54 4.93 -13.58
N SER A 480 -1.29 4.20 -12.48
CA SER A 480 -0.13 3.30 -12.37
C SER A 480 -0.19 2.11 -13.33
N LEU A 481 -1.39 1.79 -13.83
CA LEU A 481 -1.62 0.71 -14.79
C LEU A 481 -1.58 1.24 -16.22
N ASP A 482 -1.13 0.40 -17.15
CA ASP A 482 -1.25 0.71 -18.57
C ASP A 482 -2.73 0.82 -18.97
N LYS A 483 -3.06 1.74 -19.89
CA LYS A 483 -4.46 2.03 -20.28
C LYS A 483 -5.24 0.78 -20.70
N GLU A 484 -4.60 -0.14 -21.41
CA GLU A 484 -5.22 -1.41 -21.82
C GLU A 484 -5.52 -2.30 -20.62
N THR A 485 -4.58 -2.42 -19.69
CA THR A 485 -4.72 -3.20 -18.45
C THR A 485 -5.81 -2.63 -17.56
N ALA A 486 -5.83 -1.31 -17.36
CA ALA A 486 -6.88 -0.61 -16.63
C ALA A 486 -8.26 -0.85 -17.28
N SER A 487 -8.36 -0.73 -18.61
CA SER A 487 -9.61 -1.00 -19.33
C SER A 487 -10.09 -2.44 -19.17
N ARG A 488 -9.19 -3.44 -19.24
CA ARG A 488 -9.54 -4.85 -19.01
C ARG A 488 -10.04 -5.10 -17.60
N LEU A 489 -9.35 -4.53 -16.60
CA LEU A 489 -9.73 -4.64 -15.20
C LEU A 489 -11.11 -4.03 -14.95
N LEU A 490 -11.33 -2.80 -15.43
CA LEU A 490 -12.61 -2.11 -15.27
C LEU A 490 -13.75 -2.87 -15.96
N ASN A 491 -13.51 -3.36 -17.18
CA ASN A 491 -14.49 -4.15 -17.92
C ASN A 491 -14.84 -5.48 -17.27
N LYS A 492 -13.88 -6.12 -16.62
CA LYS A 492 -14.11 -7.39 -15.93
C LYS A 492 -14.97 -7.19 -14.69
N ASN A 493 -14.59 -6.24 -13.84
CA ASN A 493 -15.13 -6.13 -12.49
C ASN A 493 -16.38 -5.24 -12.40
N TYR A 494 -16.51 -4.24 -13.28
CA TYR A 494 -17.52 -3.19 -13.13
C TYR A 494 -18.53 -3.12 -14.28
N SER A 495 -19.78 -2.81 -13.95
CA SER A 495 -20.87 -2.56 -14.90
C SER A 495 -21.14 -1.07 -15.12
N LEU A 496 -20.81 -0.22 -14.15
CA LEU A 496 -21.02 1.23 -14.19
C LEU A 496 -19.92 1.91 -13.40
N LEU A 497 -19.36 2.99 -13.95
CA LEU A 497 -18.42 3.86 -13.27
C LEU A 497 -19.09 5.20 -12.97
N VAL A 498 -18.95 5.70 -11.75
CA VAL A 498 -19.46 7.01 -11.33
C VAL A 498 -18.30 7.80 -10.74
N SER A 499 -17.93 8.94 -11.30
CA SER A 499 -16.88 9.78 -10.75
C SER A 499 -17.41 10.87 -9.84
N MET A 500 -16.66 11.15 -8.78
CA MET A 500 -16.80 12.37 -7.99
C MET A 500 -16.65 13.61 -8.89
N ALA A 501 -17.36 14.69 -8.55
CA ALA A 501 -17.21 15.99 -9.20
C ALA A 501 -17.18 17.11 -8.14
N PRO A 502 -16.19 18.02 -8.19
CA PRO A 502 -15.06 18.05 -9.12
C PRO A 502 -13.98 16.99 -8.77
N LEU A 503 -13.26 16.53 -9.80
CA LEU A 503 -11.97 15.84 -9.64
C LEU A 503 -10.84 16.87 -9.65
N CYS A 504 -9.77 16.59 -8.92
CA CYS A 504 -8.55 17.37 -8.90
C CYS A 504 -7.98 17.57 -10.33
N LYS A 505 -7.40 18.75 -10.58
CA LYS A 505 -6.90 19.18 -11.90
C LYS A 505 -5.76 18.30 -12.42
N GLU A 506 -5.05 17.65 -11.51
CA GLU A 506 -3.89 16.79 -11.82
C GLU A 506 -4.32 15.38 -12.24
N VAL A 507 -5.55 14.99 -11.95
CA VAL A 507 -6.08 13.65 -12.25
C VAL A 507 -6.60 13.62 -13.67
N THR A 508 -6.17 12.60 -14.43
CA THR A 508 -6.76 12.32 -15.73
C THR A 508 -8.03 11.49 -15.54
N PRO A 509 -9.22 12.02 -15.90
CA PRO A 509 -10.45 11.25 -15.72
C PRO A 509 -10.43 10.05 -16.66
N ILE A 510 -10.81 8.91 -16.10
CA ILE A 510 -10.94 7.68 -16.85
C ILE A 510 -12.17 7.81 -17.73
N THR A 511 -11.97 7.88 -19.04
CA THR A 511 -13.06 7.86 -20.00
C THR A 511 -13.21 6.45 -20.54
N SER A 512 -14.39 5.87 -20.29
CA SER A 512 -14.69 4.50 -20.67
C SER A 512 -16.05 4.44 -21.36
N ILE A 513 -16.09 3.79 -22.53
CA ILE A 513 -17.34 3.50 -23.24
C ILE A 513 -17.99 2.24 -22.63
N ASN A 514 -17.16 1.24 -22.33
CA ASN A 514 -17.54 0.01 -21.64
C ASN A 514 -16.48 -0.24 -20.56
N PRO A 515 -16.87 -0.31 -19.26
CA PRO A 515 -18.21 -0.04 -18.73
C PRO A 515 -18.63 1.44 -18.93
N PRO A 516 -19.94 1.75 -18.99
CA PRO A 516 -20.44 3.11 -19.07
C PRO A 516 -19.93 3.95 -17.89
N HIS A 517 -19.60 5.20 -18.18
CA HIS A 517 -19.02 6.13 -17.21
C HIS A 517 -19.87 7.39 -17.07
N LEU A 518 -20.25 7.71 -15.82
CA LEU A 518 -20.93 8.92 -15.42
C LEU A 518 -19.93 9.81 -14.67
N GLY A 519 -19.41 10.83 -15.33
CA GLY A 519 -18.39 11.69 -14.73
C GLY A 519 -17.92 12.78 -15.68
N PRO A 520 -16.95 13.60 -15.25
CA PRO A 520 -16.36 14.60 -16.13
C PRO A 520 -15.66 13.88 -17.30
N ALA A 521 -16.05 14.23 -18.53
CA ALA A 521 -15.49 13.65 -19.75
C ALA A 521 -14.01 14.04 -20.00
N HIS A 522 -13.51 15.08 -19.34
CA HIS A 522 -12.14 15.57 -19.52
C HIS A 522 -11.64 16.30 -18.27
N SER A 523 -10.34 16.24 -17.98
CA SER A 523 -9.72 16.90 -16.82
C SER A 523 -9.91 18.42 -16.88
N GLU A 524 -9.95 18.96 -18.10
CA GLU A 524 -10.15 20.39 -18.35
C GLU A 524 -11.49 20.93 -17.88
N ILE A 525 -12.52 20.09 -17.67
CA ILE A 525 -13.85 20.54 -17.23
C ILE A 525 -13.78 21.28 -15.89
N ASN A 526 -12.87 20.87 -15.00
CA ASN A 526 -12.67 21.50 -13.70
C ASN A 526 -11.66 22.65 -13.72
N THR A 527 -11.13 23.01 -14.90
CA THR A 527 -10.21 24.14 -15.04
C THR A 527 -10.97 25.44 -15.15
N PHE A 528 -10.34 26.52 -14.69
CA PHE A 528 -10.91 27.85 -14.90
C PHE A 528 -10.97 28.22 -16.39
N TRP A 529 -10.20 27.56 -17.27
CA TRP A 529 -10.30 27.74 -18.72
C TRP A 529 -11.65 27.29 -19.25
N PHE A 530 -12.13 26.13 -18.80
CA PHE A 530 -13.46 25.67 -19.17
C PHE A 530 -14.55 26.59 -18.60
N LYS A 531 -14.37 27.10 -17.38
CA LYS A 531 -15.24 28.12 -16.79
C LYS A 531 -15.28 29.41 -17.64
N LEU A 532 -14.12 29.91 -18.08
CA LEU A 532 -14.03 31.08 -18.97
C LEU A 532 -14.62 30.80 -20.36
N PHE A 533 -14.45 29.59 -20.88
CA PHE A 533 -15.08 29.14 -22.12
C PHE A 533 -16.61 29.15 -22.00
N LEU A 534 -17.17 28.63 -20.90
CA LEU A 534 -18.61 28.70 -20.63
C LEU A 534 -19.10 30.15 -20.57
N TYR A 535 -18.35 31.04 -19.91
CA TYR A 535 -18.68 32.47 -19.87
C TYR A 535 -18.67 33.12 -21.25
N HIS A 536 -17.70 32.74 -22.08
CA HIS A 536 -17.62 33.21 -23.46
C HIS A 536 -18.80 32.73 -24.30
N ILE A 537 -19.16 31.44 -24.22
CA ILE A 537 -20.27 30.84 -24.98
C ILE A 537 -21.63 31.39 -24.54
N ILE A 538 -21.85 31.53 -23.23
CA ILE A 538 -23.12 32.04 -22.67
C ILE A 538 -23.21 33.57 -22.83
N GLY A 539 -22.07 34.26 -23.00
CA GLY A 539 -21.99 35.72 -23.02
C GLY A 539 -22.22 36.37 -21.65
N ILE A 540 -22.26 35.57 -20.59
CA ILE A 540 -22.53 36.00 -19.21
C ILE A 540 -21.45 35.38 -18.32
N GLY A 541 -20.71 36.23 -17.60
CA GLY A 541 -19.72 35.80 -16.62
C GLY A 541 -19.30 36.94 -15.71
N PRO A 542 -18.76 36.64 -14.51
CA PRO A 542 -18.20 37.63 -13.63
C PRO A 542 -17.02 38.36 -14.30
N PRO A 543 -16.89 39.69 -14.14
CA PRO A 543 -15.67 40.41 -14.46
C PRO A 543 -14.44 39.66 -13.96
N SER A 544 -13.57 39.26 -14.89
CA SER A 544 -12.43 38.38 -14.66
C SER A 544 -11.17 39.01 -15.24
N ILE A 545 -10.09 39.04 -14.48
CA ILE A 545 -8.78 39.55 -14.91
C ILE A 545 -7.71 38.53 -14.54
N LEU A 546 -6.90 38.14 -15.53
CA LEU A 546 -5.74 37.28 -15.33
C LEU A 546 -4.47 38.13 -15.23
N PHE A 547 -3.77 38.03 -14.11
CA PHE A 547 -2.49 38.69 -13.89
C PHE A 547 -1.32 37.73 -14.09
N VAL A 548 -0.29 38.22 -14.78
CA VAL A 548 0.93 37.45 -15.05
C VAL A 548 1.82 37.45 -13.81
N LYS A 549 2.48 36.32 -13.52
CA LYS A 549 3.47 36.21 -12.43
C LYS A 549 4.47 37.36 -12.46
N GLY A 550 4.76 37.95 -11.31
CA GLY A 550 5.66 39.10 -11.15
C GLY A 550 5.00 40.47 -11.35
N THR A 551 3.71 40.52 -11.71
CA THR A 551 2.96 41.79 -11.77
C THR A 551 2.77 42.36 -10.36
N ARG A 552 3.06 43.65 -10.17
CA ARG A 552 2.83 44.35 -8.90
C ARG A 552 1.69 45.35 -9.03
N LEU A 553 0.56 45.06 -8.40
CA LEU A 553 -0.60 45.94 -8.34
C LEU A 553 -0.41 47.02 -7.28
N ARG A 554 -0.52 48.28 -7.68
CA ARG A 554 -0.54 49.44 -6.75
C ARG A 554 -1.96 49.83 -6.34
N ARG A 555 -2.95 49.47 -7.17
CA ARG A 555 -4.38 49.71 -6.97
C ARG A 555 -5.16 48.58 -7.63
N LEU A 556 -6.35 48.27 -7.11
CA LEU A 556 -7.27 47.33 -7.74
C LEU A 556 -7.88 47.97 -9.01
N PRO A 557 -8.08 47.20 -10.10
CA PRO A 557 -8.83 47.68 -11.27
C PRO A 557 -10.26 48.08 -10.91
N GLN A 558 -10.75 49.16 -11.54
CA GLN A 558 -12.11 49.70 -11.28
C GLN A 558 -13.21 48.65 -11.49
N MET A 559 -13.02 47.72 -12.43
CA MET A 559 -13.93 46.60 -12.73
C MET A 559 -14.20 45.71 -11.50
N LEU A 560 -13.31 45.69 -10.50
CA LEU A 560 -13.40 44.83 -9.32
C LEU A 560 -13.90 45.57 -8.07
N HIS A 561 -14.11 46.89 -8.13
CA HIS A 561 -14.49 47.70 -6.97
C HIS A 561 -15.93 47.49 -6.50
N ASN A 562 -16.79 46.96 -7.37
CA ASN A 562 -18.23 46.85 -7.10
C ASN A 562 -18.58 45.64 -6.20
N CYS A 563 -17.61 44.85 -5.75
CA CYS A 563 -17.84 43.61 -5.00
C CYS A 563 -17.15 43.64 -3.63
N CYS A 564 -17.85 43.19 -2.59
CA CYS A 564 -17.30 43.11 -1.23
C CYS A 564 -16.25 42.00 -1.08
N LYS A 565 -16.35 40.95 -1.91
CA LYS A 565 -15.47 39.78 -1.92
C LYS A 565 -15.04 39.46 -3.35
N LEU A 566 -13.78 39.06 -3.51
CA LEU A 566 -13.18 38.66 -4.77
C LEU A 566 -12.77 37.20 -4.70
N LEU A 567 -12.93 36.48 -5.80
CA LEU A 567 -12.44 35.12 -5.96
C LEU A 567 -11.04 35.18 -6.57
N VAL A 568 -10.04 34.77 -5.80
CA VAL A 568 -8.63 34.77 -6.19
C VAL A 568 -8.20 33.33 -6.41
N THR A 569 -7.81 33.00 -7.65
CA THR A 569 -7.38 31.65 -8.03
C THR A 569 -5.93 31.71 -8.51
N SER A 570 -5.02 31.17 -7.70
CA SER A 570 -3.63 30.96 -8.10
C SER A 570 -3.49 29.66 -8.88
N TRP A 571 -2.49 29.57 -9.76
CA TRP A 571 -2.24 28.33 -10.49
C TRP A 571 -1.94 27.16 -9.55
N GLY A 572 -2.54 26.00 -9.79
CA GLY A 572 -2.36 24.81 -8.95
C GLY A 572 -3.09 24.82 -7.60
N HIS A 573 -3.78 25.90 -7.25
CA HIS A 573 -4.52 26.00 -5.99
C HIS A 573 -6.03 26.13 -6.21
N ASP A 574 -6.78 25.85 -5.15
CA ASP A 574 -8.21 26.07 -5.09
C ASP A 574 -8.54 27.57 -4.98
N PRO A 575 -9.70 27.99 -5.50
CA PRO A 575 -10.09 29.38 -5.48
C PRO A 575 -10.37 29.86 -4.05
N MET A 576 -9.73 30.96 -3.65
CA MET A 576 -9.90 31.57 -2.34
C MET A 576 -10.83 32.78 -2.41
N VAL A 577 -11.76 32.88 -1.48
CA VAL A 577 -12.62 34.07 -1.34
C VAL A 577 -11.93 35.07 -0.43
N VAL A 578 -11.48 36.19 -1.00
CA VAL A 578 -10.74 37.23 -0.30
C VAL A 578 -11.58 38.51 -0.22
N PRO A 579 -11.74 39.12 0.96
CA PRO A 579 -12.49 40.36 1.07
C PRO A 579 -11.70 41.52 0.43
N ILE A 580 -12.42 42.49 -0.15
CA ILE A 580 -11.80 43.54 -0.99
C ILE A 580 -10.74 44.38 -0.23
N HIS A 581 -10.92 44.57 1.08
CA HIS A 581 -10.02 45.36 1.92
C HIS A 581 -8.61 44.76 2.03
N ASN A 582 -8.47 43.43 1.98
CA ASN A 582 -7.17 42.73 2.06
C ASN A 582 -6.70 42.20 0.70
N CYS A 583 -7.52 42.30 -0.35
CA CYS A 583 -7.28 41.62 -1.61
C CYS A 583 -6.01 42.09 -2.33
N LEU A 584 -5.66 43.37 -2.26
CA LEU A 584 -4.46 43.90 -2.92
C LEU A 584 -3.17 43.27 -2.37
N PHE A 585 -3.10 43.02 -1.06
CA PHE A 585 -1.94 42.37 -0.44
C PHE A 585 -1.88 40.90 -0.85
N THR A 586 -2.99 40.17 -0.72
CA THR A 586 -3.07 38.74 -1.06
C THR A 586 -2.76 38.47 -2.53
N ILE A 587 -3.27 39.30 -3.46
CA ILE A 587 -2.97 39.15 -4.89
C ILE A 587 -1.48 39.38 -5.16
N ASN A 588 -0.89 40.43 -4.59
CA ASN A 588 0.54 40.74 -4.81
C ASN A 588 1.46 39.65 -4.25
N ASP A 589 1.11 39.07 -3.10
CA ASP A 589 1.86 37.97 -2.50
C ASP A 589 1.77 36.70 -3.37
N ALA A 590 0.57 36.33 -3.81
CA ALA A 590 0.37 35.21 -4.72
C ALA A 590 1.11 35.39 -6.07
N LEU A 591 1.16 36.62 -6.60
CA LEU A 591 1.84 36.95 -7.85
C LEU A 591 3.36 36.79 -7.81
N LEU A 592 3.97 36.67 -6.63
CA LEU A 592 5.40 36.32 -6.50
C LEU A 592 5.67 34.89 -6.97
N TYR A 593 4.71 34.00 -6.78
CA TYR A 593 4.87 32.56 -6.98
C TYR A 593 4.22 32.06 -8.27
N ALA A 594 3.03 32.56 -8.62
CA ALA A 594 2.24 32.07 -9.75
C ALA A 594 1.40 33.16 -10.44
N PRO A 595 0.93 32.94 -11.69
CA PRO A 595 -0.14 33.74 -12.27
C PRO A 595 -1.43 33.62 -11.44
N VAL A 596 -2.23 34.69 -11.41
CA VAL A 596 -3.43 34.78 -10.55
C VAL A 596 -4.63 35.26 -11.37
N LEU A 597 -5.70 34.46 -11.38
CA LEU A 597 -7.00 34.86 -11.90
C LEU A 597 -7.83 35.48 -10.77
N VAL A 598 -8.30 36.71 -10.99
CA VAL A 598 -9.18 37.42 -10.05
C VAL A 598 -10.54 37.60 -10.70
N GLN A 599 -11.59 37.10 -10.04
CA GLN A 599 -12.98 37.24 -10.47
C GLN A 599 -13.79 37.96 -9.39
N THR A 600 -14.79 38.73 -9.79
CA THR A 600 -15.81 39.20 -8.85
C THR A 600 -16.62 38.02 -8.32
N ASN A 601 -16.74 37.89 -7.00
CA ASN A 601 -17.65 36.92 -6.41
C ASN A 601 -19.05 37.57 -6.38
N LEU A 602 -20.00 37.00 -7.15
CA LEU A 602 -21.37 37.49 -7.24
C LEU A 602 -22.15 37.22 -5.95
#